data_AF-A0A9N9P850-F1
#
_entry.id   AF-A0A9N9P850-F1
#
_cell.length_a   1.000
_cell.length_b   1.000
_cell.length_c   1.000
_cell.angle_alpha   90.00
_cell.angle_beta   90.00
_cell.angle_gamma   90.00
#
_symmetry.space_group_name_H-M   'P 1'
#
loop_
_entity.id
_entity.type
_entity.pdbx_description
1 polymer ?
#
loop_
_entity_poly.entity_id
_entity_poly.type
_entity_poly.pdbx_seq_one_letter_code
_entity_poly.pdbx_strand_id
1 'polypeptide(L)'
;ITINEYHLDLIPFEDDLLSLELDNTFKELYLDGDYTSIYYVARALMKLQTSFGLFRRIISKGDCAKHLADMLIRMRREVAVDDLSSSLSISQSVDSLIITDRSVDLITPLCTQLTYEGFIDEVFGIKASHVESKKKKNFALNSGDKLFARLRDINFAVVGGVLNRVAKRINEDYEYSLRDNGAYCYTRIQQALEVQQSIYIYLFNSRNDQSTGSTCLSFTVIMSTKSCKWWIEAKDHNPYASIRKTLRLIVDEVEHNAPLSVRLIQCVTTTNSGSSSTGNGWKGYEEVLKMLPGMVQGQHSRVTLAFFLGGCTYAEISAIRFLAQDD
;
A
#
# COMPACT_ATOMS: atom_id res chain seq x y z
N ILE A 1 -29.95 25.77 16.05
CA ILE A 1 -29.04 24.77 15.47
C ILE A 1 -27.91 25.55 14.79
N THR A 2 -26.68 25.38 15.23
CA THR A 2 -25.49 25.96 14.58
C THR A 2 -24.89 24.89 13.67
N ILE A 3 -24.75 25.20 12.39
CA ILE A 3 -24.20 24.30 11.37
C ILE A 3 -22.77 24.74 11.12
N ASN A 4 -21.82 23.83 11.34
CA ASN A 4 -20.39 24.03 11.07
C ASN A 4 -19.89 22.90 10.18
N GLU A 5 -18.81 23.17 9.44
CA GLU A 5 -18.12 22.16 8.63
C GLU A 5 -16.91 21.59 9.39
N TYR A 6 -16.76 20.27 9.36
CA TYR A 6 -15.57 19.58 9.88
C TYR A 6 -14.84 18.90 8.74
N HIS A 7 -13.72 19.48 8.31
CA HIS A 7 -12.93 18.97 7.20
C HIS A 7 -11.97 17.86 7.66
N LEU A 8 -12.52 16.67 7.88
CA LEU A 8 -11.73 15.44 8.06
C LEU A 8 -11.28 14.97 6.67
N ASP A 9 -10.02 15.23 6.33
CA ASP A 9 -9.45 14.85 5.03
C ASP A 9 -8.62 13.55 5.16
N LEU A 10 -7.28 13.60 5.06
CA LEU A 10 -6.44 12.40 5.19
C LEU A 10 -6.37 11.92 6.65
N ILE A 11 -6.77 10.68 6.88
CA ILE A 11 -6.72 9.97 8.15
C ILE A 11 -5.45 9.12 8.18
N PRO A 12 -4.59 9.26 9.20
CA PRO A 12 -3.41 8.40 9.37
C PRO A 12 -3.82 7.04 9.95
N PHE A 13 -3.57 5.98 9.17
CA PHE A 13 -3.78 4.59 9.58
C PHE A 13 -2.50 3.97 10.15
N GLU A 14 -1.37 4.30 9.54
CA GLU A 14 -0.02 3.91 9.94
C GLU A 14 0.94 5.09 9.72
N ASP A 15 2.17 4.98 10.20
CA ASP A 15 3.22 5.99 9.98
C ASP A 15 3.49 6.23 8.48
N ASP A 16 3.22 5.21 7.65
CA ASP A 16 3.44 5.21 6.21
C ASP A 16 2.14 5.10 5.38
N LEU A 17 0.96 5.18 6.02
CA LEU A 17 -0.34 4.97 5.36
C LEU A 17 -1.36 6.04 5.75
N LEU A 18 -1.86 6.75 4.74
CA LEU A 18 -2.95 7.72 4.86
C LEU A 18 -4.12 7.30 3.96
N SER A 19 -5.35 7.50 4.42
CA SER A 19 -6.57 7.23 3.63
C SER A 19 -7.62 8.32 3.83
N LEU A 20 -8.47 8.55 2.83
CA LEU A 20 -9.69 9.36 3.00
C LEU A 20 -10.91 8.50 3.35
N GLU A 21 -10.81 7.16 3.29
CA GLU A 21 -11.89 6.21 3.59
C GLU A 21 -13.20 6.51 2.83
N LEU A 22 -13.07 6.76 1.52
CA LEU A 22 -14.20 7.04 0.62
C LEU A 22 -14.57 5.79 -0.18
N ASP A 23 -15.41 4.93 0.39
CA ASP A 23 -15.76 3.59 -0.15
C ASP A 23 -16.31 3.61 -1.59
N ASN A 24 -17.08 4.64 -1.95
CA ASN A 24 -17.78 4.71 -3.25
C ASN A 24 -16.95 5.36 -4.36
N THR A 25 -15.71 5.79 -4.08
CA THR A 25 -14.88 6.57 -5.01
C THR A 25 -14.74 5.90 -6.36
N PHE A 26 -14.54 4.58 -6.41
CA PHE A 26 -14.40 3.86 -7.68
C PHE A 26 -15.67 3.93 -8.54
N LYS A 27 -16.84 3.70 -7.93
CA LYS A 27 -18.12 3.77 -8.64
C LYS A 27 -18.39 5.19 -9.13
N GLU A 28 -18.22 6.18 -8.26
CA GLU A 28 -18.45 7.59 -8.58
C GLU A 28 -17.60 8.03 -9.78
N LEU A 29 -16.29 7.75 -9.75
CA LEU A 29 -15.37 8.19 -10.79
C LEU A 29 -15.57 7.48 -12.12
N TYR A 30 -15.68 6.15 -12.10
CA TYR A 30 -15.57 5.34 -13.31
C TYR A 30 -16.92 4.87 -13.87
N LEU A 31 -18.01 4.95 -13.11
CA LEU A 31 -19.35 4.56 -13.55
C LEU A 31 -20.32 5.74 -13.61
N ASP A 32 -20.34 6.59 -12.59
CA ASP A 32 -21.31 7.69 -12.50
C ASP A 32 -20.80 8.97 -13.17
N GLY A 33 -19.49 9.10 -13.40
CA GLY A 33 -18.86 10.32 -13.93
C GLY A 33 -18.84 11.47 -12.92
N ASP A 34 -18.93 11.15 -11.63
CA ASP A 34 -18.87 12.11 -10.53
C ASP A 34 -17.43 12.27 -10.02
N TYR A 35 -16.89 13.48 -10.19
CA TYR A 35 -15.52 13.84 -9.79
C TYR A 35 -15.43 14.53 -8.43
N THR A 36 -16.51 14.53 -7.63
CA THR A 36 -16.54 15.18 -6.31
C THR A 36 -15.43 14.66 -5.38
N SER A 37 -15.15 13.36 -5.42
CA SER A 37 -14.06 12.74 -4.65
C SER A 37 -12.66 13.28 -5.03
N ILE A 38 -12.42 13.59 -6.31
CA ILE A 38 -11.16 14.23 -6.75
C ILE A 38 -10.97 15.58 -6.07
N TYR A 39 -12.03 16.37 -5.92
CA TYR A 39 -11.95 17.66 -5.24
C TYR A 39 -11.56 17.51 -3.77
N TYR A 40 -12.16 16.54 -3.05
CA TYR A 40 -11.78 16.27 -1.66
C TYR A 40 -10.32 15.82 -1.54
N VAL A 41 -9.85 14.97 -2.45
CA VAL A 41 -8.44 14.56 -2.52
C VAL A 41 -7.53 15.75 -2.80
N ALA A 42 -7.85 16.61 -3.77
CA ALA A 42 -7.05 17.78 -4.11
C ALA A 42 -6.92 18.73 -2.92
N ARG A 43 -8.02 18.98 -2.20
CA ARG A 43 -8.03 19.80 -0.99
C ARG A 43 -7.18 19.18 0.13
N ALA A 44 -7.28 17.87 0.32
CA ALA A 44 -6.48 17.13 1.30
C ALA A 44 -4.97 17.24 1.01
N LEU A 45 -4.58 17.08 -0.27
CA LEU A 45 -3.20 17.24 -0.72
C LEU A 45 -2.73 18.68 -0.59
N MET A 46 -3.57 19.68 -0.86
CA MET A 46 -3.24 21.08 -0.61
C MET A 46 -2.95 21.33 0.86
N LYS A 47 -3.74 20.79 1.79
CA LYS A 47 -3.44 20.88 3.23
C LYS A 47 -2.11 20.23 3.60
N LEU A 48 -1.78 19.09 2.99
CA LEU A 48 -0.49 18.44 3.19
C LEU A 48 0.65 19.37 2.74
N GLN A 49 0.51 20.04 1.60
CA GLN A 49 1.50 20.99 1.12
C GLN A 49 1.62 22.25 1.97
N THR A 50 0.54 22.70 2.60
CA THR A 50 0.62 23.81 3.57
C THR A 50 1.49 23.43 4.77
N SER A 51 1.43 22.17 5.20
CA SER A 51 2.23 21.66 6.34
C SER A 51 3.67 21.29 5.98
N PHE A 52 3.89 20.69 4.80
CA PHE A 52 5.19 20.10 4.43
C PHE A 52 5.91 20.85 3.29
N GLY A 53 5.29 21.86 2.69
CA GLY A 53 5.77 22.54 1.48
C GLY A 53 5.26 21.91 0.18
N LEU A 54 5.45 22.61 -0.94
CA LEU A 54 5.01 22.16 -2.26
C LEU A 54 5.78 20.92 -2.71
N PHE A 55 5.09 19.94 -3.29
CA PHE A 55 5.75 18.83 -3.96
C PHE A 55 6.50 19.35 -5.18
N ARG A 56 7.80 19.04 -5.24
CA ARG A 56 8.69 19.44 -6.35
C ARG A 56 8.22 18.86 -7.67
N ARG A 57 7.70 17.64 -7.64
CA ARG A 57 7.28 16.90 -8.82
C ARG A 57 5.94 16.19 -8.59
N ILE A 58 5.03 16.31 -9.54
CA ILE A 58 3.78 15.56 -9.57
C ILE A 58 3.80 14.69 -10.83
N ILE A 59 3.65 13.39 -10.66
CA ILE A 59 3.59 12.42 -11.75
C ILE A 59 2.24 11.74 -11.64
N SER A 60 1.48 11.69 -12.72
CA SER A 60 0.16 11.07 -12.72
C SER A 60 0.04 10.07 -13.86
N LYS A 61 -0.66 8.96 -13.59
CA LYS A 61 -1.04 7.98 -14.61
C LYS A 61 -2.52 7.62 -14.48
N GLY A 62 -3.26 7.97 -15.53
CA GLY A 62 -4.71 7.78 -15.64
C GLY A 62 -5.44 9.12 -15.86
N ASP A 63 -6.67 9.04 -16.36
CA ASP A 63 -7.45 10.23 -16.71
C ASP A 63 -7.92 11.00 -15.46
N CYS A 64 -8.35 10.29 -14.43
CA CYS A 64 -8.73 10.87 -13.14
C CYS A 64 -7.50 11.38 -12.39
N ALA A 65 -6.37 10.68 -12.46
CA ALA A 65 -5.10 11.10 -11.87
C ALA A 65 -4.57 12.39 -12.52
N LYS A 66 -4.73 12.52 -13.84
CA LYS A 66 -4.43 13.76 -14.56
C LYS A 66 -5.35 14.89 -14.11
N HIS A 67 -6.65 14.63 -14.02
CA HIS A 67 -7.63 15.60 -13.53
C HIS A 67 -7.28 16.09 -12.11
N LEU A 68 -6.89 15.19 -11.21
CA LEU A 68 -6.41 15.52 -9.87
C LEU A 68 -5.15 16.39 -9.90
N ALA A 69 -4.16 16.04 -10.73
CA ALA A 69 -2.93 16.82 -10.85
C ALA A 69 -3.20 18.25 -11.36
N ASP A 70 -4.03 18.39 -12.38
CA ASP A 70 -4.42 19.68 -12.95
C ASP A 70 -5.19 20.53 -11.91
N MET A 71 -6.10 19.90 -11.15
CA MET A 71 -6.84 20.56 -10.07
C MET A 71 -5.89 21.04 -8.96
N LEU A 72 -4.93 20.22 -8.55
CA LEU A 72 -3.94 20.58 -7.53
C LEU A 72 -3.08 21.76 -7.98
N ILE A 73 -2.63 21.78 -9.25
CA ILE A 73 -1.87 22.90 -9.81
C ILE A 73 -2.71 24.17 -9.86
N ARG A 74 -3.99 24.07 -10.20
CA ARG A 74 -4.91 25.20 -10.19
C ARG A 74 -5.11 25.76 -8.79
N MET A 75 -5.37 24.92 -7.79
CA MET A 75 -5.50 25.33 -6.38
C MET A 75 -4.23 26.03 -5.87
N ARG A 76 -3.03 25.57 -6.25
CA ARG A 76 -1.76 26.25 -5.92
C ARG A 76 -1.71 27.68 -6.46
N ARG A 77 -2.22 27.91 -7.68
CA ARG A 77 -2.25 29.25 -8.30
C ARG A 77 -3.25 30.17 -7.61
N GLU A 78 -4.42 29.65 -7.25
CA GLU A 78 -5.45 30.42 -6.53
C GLU A 78 -4.91 30.91 -5.17
N VAL A 79 -4.27 30.03 -4.39
CA VAL A 79 -3.65 30.40 -3.11
C VAL A 79 -2.53 31.44 -3.27
N ALA A 80 -1.72 31.34 -4.33
CA ALA A 80 -0.64 32.30 -4.59
C ALA A 80 -1.15 33.70 -4.98
N VAL A 81 -2.37 33.81 -5.52
CA VAL A 81 -3.00 35.09 -5.88
C VAL A 81 -3.63 35.75 -4.66
N ASP A 82 -4.31 34.97 -3.82
CA ASP A 82 -5.02 35.49 -2.65
C ASP A 82 -4.07 36.01 -1.56
N ASP A 83 -2.85 35.46 -1.50
CA ASP A 83 -1.94 35.69 -0.38
C ASP A 83 -0.49 35.81 -0.86
N LEU A 84 -0.15 37.01 -1.38
CA LEU A 84 1.16 37.35 -1.94
C LEU A 84 2.33 37.13 -0.95
N SER A 85 2.01 37.05 0.35
CA SER A 85 2.96 36.81 1.44
C SER A 85 3.25 35.32 1.68
N SER A 86 2.34 34.42 1.28
CA SER A 86 2.44 32.97 1.50
C SER A 86 2.79 32.23 0.21
N SER A 87 3.91 32.61 -0.41
CA SER A 87 4.49 31.74 -1.45
C SER A 87 5.00 30.47 -0.76
N LEU A 88 4.21 29.38 -0.84
CA LEU A 88 4.61 28.08 -0.29
C LEU A 88 5.96 27.66 -0.91
N SER A 89 6.95 27.42 -0.06
CA SER A 89 8.27 26.96 -0.49
C SER A 89 8.21 25.50 -0.94
N ILE A 90 9.20 25.09 -1.74
CA ILE A 90 9.35 23.68 -2.12
C ILE A 90 9.70 22.86 -0.88
N SER A 91 8.99 21.74 -0.70
CA SER A 91 9.21 20.82 0.41
C SER A 91 10.65 20.32 0.44
N GLN A 92 11.23 20.29 1.65
CA GLN A 92 12.55 19.69 1.88
C GLN A 92 12.44 18.21 2.29
N SER A 93 11.25 17.73 2.66
CA SER A 93 11.00 16.36 3.10
C SER A 93 10.36 15.50 2.01
N VAL A 94 9.36 16.04 1.30
CA VAL A 94 8.60 15.31 0.27
C VAL A 94 9.01 15.80 -1.12
N ASP A 95 9.73 14.96 -1.86
CA ASP A 95 10.22 15.32 -3.19
C ASP A 95 9.13 15.18 -4.26
N SER A 96 8.43 14.05 -4.29
CA SER A 96 7.48 13.77 -5.37
C SER A 96 6.18 13.12 -4.93
N LEU A 97 5.10 13.47 -5.65
CA LEU A 97 3.79 12.84 -5.58
C LEU A 97 3.58 12.03 -6.85
N ILE A 98 3.34 10.72 -6.71
CA ILE A 98 2.98 9.82 -7.81
C ILE A 98 1.51 9.43 -7.62
N ILE A 99 0.66 9.76 -8.59
CA ILE A 99 -0.78 9.50 -8.58
C ILE A 99 -1.08 8.40 -9.60
N THR A 100 -1.73 7.33 -9.16
CA THR A 100 -2.11 6.21 -10.04
C THR A 100 -3.60 5.95 -9.95
N ASP A 101 -4.27 5.93 -11.10
CA ASP A 101 -5.68 5.54 -11.19
C ASP A 101 -5.87 4.04 -11.05
N ARG A 102 -6.92 3.63 -10.35
CA ARG A 102 -7.30 2.22 -10.25
C ARG A 102 -7.61 1.60 -11.61
N SER A 103 -8.14 2.37 -12.55
CA SER A 103 -8.45 1.92 -13.92
C SER A 103 -7.20 1.50 -14.72
N VAL A 104 -6.01 1.93 -14.32
CA VAL A 104 -4.73 1.54 -14.95
C VAL A 104 -4.38 0.08 -14.65
N ASP A 105 -4.85 -0.44 -13.51
CA ASP A 105 -4.59 -1.80 -13.07
C ASP A 105 -5.82 -2.36 -12.34
N LEU A 106 -6.78 -2.84 -13.11
CA LEU A 106 -7.95 -3.53 -12.59
C LEU A 106 -7.67 -4.99 -12.22
N ILE A 107 -6.49 -5.52 -12.57
CA ILE A 107 -6.17 -6.94 -12.41
C ILE A 107 -5.77 -7.22 -10.96
N THR A 108 -4.91 -6.38 -10.38
CA THR A 108 -4.41 -6.59 -9.01
C THR A 108 -5.54 -6.73 -7.97
N PRO A 109 -6.57 -5.87 -7.92
CA PRO A 109 -7.67 -6.03 -6.96
C PRO A 109 -8.53 -7.29 -7.18
N LEU A 110 -8.47 -7.91 -8.37
CA LEU A 110 -9.19 -9.14 -8.68
C LEU A 110 -8.37 -10.40 -8.34
N CYS A 111 -7.08 -10.25 -8.09
CA CYS A 111 -6.22 -11.34 -7.65
C CYS A 111 -6.33 -11.51 -6.13
N THR A 112 -6.43 -12.76 -5.66
CA THR A 112 -6.39 -13.06 -4.23
C THR A 112 -5.07 -12.57 -3.62
N GLN A 113 -5.17 -11.76 -2.57
CA GLN A 113 -4.01 -11.26 -1.84
C GLN A 113 -3.33 -12.39 -1.06
N LEU A 114 -2.00 -12.53 -1.18
CA LEU A 114 -1.22 -13.62 -0.57
C LEU A 114 -0.24 -13.15 0.53
N THR A 115 -0.28 -11.88 0.91
CA THR A 115 0.40 -11.37 2.13
C THR A 115 -0.42 -11.71 3.37
N TYR A 116 0.18 -11.74 4.56
CA TYR A 116 -0.56 -12.07 5.79
C TYR A 116 -1.72 -11.10 6.05
N GLU A 117 -1.48 -9.79 5.95
CA GLU A 117 -2.51 -8.77 6.16
C GLU A 117 -3.56 -8.76 5.04
N GLY A 118 -3.12 -8.87 3.78
CA GLY A 118 -4.05 -8.98 2.66
C GLY A 118 -4.93 -10.22 2.74
N PHE A 119 -4.39 -11.35 3.21
CA PHE A 119 -5.18 -12.56 3.39
C PHE A 119 -6.18 -12.46 4.56
N ILE A 120 -5.85 -11.70 5.62
CA ILE A 120 -6.82 -11.38 6.69
C ILE A 120 -7.98 -10.56 6.12
N ASP A 121 -7.68 -9.57 5.28
CA ASP A 121 -8.69 -8.73 4.62
C ASP A 121 -9.63 -9.54 3.71
N GLU A 122 -9.09 -10.45 2.90
CA GLU A 122 -9.88 -11.35 2.03
C GLU A 122 -10.87 -12.23 2.82
N VAL A 123 -10.48 -12.70 4.01
CA VAL A 123 -11.29 -13.66 4.80
C VAL A 123 -12.26 -12.95 5.75
N PHE A 124 -11.84 -11.86 6.37
CA PHE A 124 -12.59 -11.21 7.46
C PHE A 124 -13.04 -9.79 7.13
N GLY A 125 -12.38 -9.11 6.19
CA GLY A 125 -12.55 -7.69 5.90
C GLY A 125 -11.96 -6.82 7.02
N ILE A 126 -10.91 -6.06 6.70
CA ILE A 126 -10.35 -5.08 7.62
C ILE A 126 -11.12 -3.77 7.47
N LYS A 127 -11.55 -3.19 8.59
CA LYS A 127 -12.22 -1.88 8.61
C LYS A 127 -11.59 -1.00 9.66
N ALA A 128 -11.13 0.19 9.27
CA ALA A 128 -10.51 1.15 10.19
C ALA A 128 -9.40 0.51 11.07
N SER A 129 -8.51 -0.29 10.46
CA SER A 129 -7.46 -1.06 11.15
C SER A 129 -7.97 -2.06 12.20
N HIS A 130 -9.20 -2.54 12.08
CA HIS A 130 -9.79 -3.54 12.96
C HIS A 130 -10.36 -4.72 12.18
N VAL A 131 -10.31 -5.90 12.81
CA VAL A 131 -10.94 -7.11 12.31
C VAL A 131 -11.82 -7.73 13.38
N GLU A 132 -13.04 -8.13 12.98
CA GLU A 132 -13.95 -8.88 13.84
C GLU A 132 -13.78 -10.38 13.56
N SER A 133 -13.35 -11.14 14.57
CA SER A 133 -13.29 -12.60 14.45
C SER A 133 -14.68 -13.22 14.44
N LYS A 134 -14.79 -14.48 14.00
CA LYS A 134 -16.04 -15.27 14.05
C LYS A 134 -16.67 -15.35 15.44
N LYS A 135 -15.88 -15.18 16.51
CA LYS A 135 -16.36 -15.14 17.91
C LYS A 135 -16.74 -13.73 18.38
N LYS A 136 -16.90 -12.76 17.47
CA LYS A 136 -17.19 -11.35 17.73
C LYS A 136 -16.17 -10.64 18.65
N LYS A 137 -14.94 -11.12 18.64
CA LYS A 137 -13.82 -10.39 19.25
C LYS A 137 -13.21 -9.47 18.21
N ASN A 138 -13.03 -8.21 18.58
CA ASN A 138 -12.38 -7.20 17.76
C ASN A 138 -10.88 -7.16 18.07
N PHE A 139 -10.08 -7.18 17.02
CA PHE A 139 -8.64 -7.08 17.10
C PHE A 139 -8.17 -5.86 16.32
N ALA A 140 -7.34 -5.02 16.94
CA ALA A 140 -6.67 -3.93 16.25
C ALA A 140 -5.44 -4.48 15.51
N LEU A 141 -5.31 -4.12 14.24
CA LEU A 141 -4.24 -4.50 13.34
C LEU A 141 -3.43 -3.25 12.99
N ASN A 142 -2.32 -3.05 13.68
CA ASN A 142 -1.41 -1.93 13.42
C ASN A 142 0.02 -2.22 13.85
N SER A 143 0.97 -1.35 13.48
CA SER A 143 2.39 -1.50 13.85
C SER A 143 2.67 -1.42 15.36
N GLY A 144 1.69 -1.05 16.20
CA GLY A 144 1.80 -1.14 17.65
C GLY A 144 2.06 -2.56 18.15
N ASP A 145 1.64 -3.58 17.39
CA ASP A 145 2.03 -4.97 17.61
C ASP A 145 3.25 -5.34 16.76
N LYS A 146 4.41 -5.48 17.41
CA LYS A 146 5.68 -5.84 16.75
C LYS A 146 5.63 -7.21 16.05
N LEU A 147 4.81 -8.14 16.53
CA LEU A 147 4.63 -9.43 15.85
C LEU A 147 3.84 -9.21 14.56
N PHE A 148 2.75 -8.45 14.62
CA PHE A 148 1.95 -8.12 13.44
C PHE A 148 2.77 -7.34 12.41
N ALA A 149 3.51 -6.31 12.82
CA ALA A 149 4.39 -5.53 11.95
C ALA A 149 5.41 -6.40 11.20
N ARG A 150 5.88 -7.49 11.82
CA ARG A 150 6.79 -8.45 11.20
C ARG A 150 6.09 -9.41 10.23
N LEU A 151 4.82 -9.73 10.46
CA LEU A 151 4.08 -10.73 9.70
C LEU A 151 3.27 -10.13 8.55
N ARG A 152 2.76 -8.91 8.69
CA ARG A 152 1.76 -8.32 7.77
C ARG A 152 2.17 -8.34 6.30
N ASP A 153 3.44 -8.06 6.01
CA ASP A 153 3.96 -7.86 4.66
C ASP A 153 4.57 -9.13 4.03
N ILE A 154 4.74 -10.22 4.79
CA ILE A 154 5.31 -11.47 4.26
C ILE A 154 4.24 -12.37 3.63
N ASN A 155 4.67 -13.20 2.69
CA ASN A 155 3.81 -14.20 2.07
C ASN A 155 3.22 -15.15 3.14
N PHE A 156 1.91 -15.41 3.04
CA PHE A 156 1.19 -16.23 4.01
C PHE A 156 1.80 -17.65 4.18
N ALA A 157 2.38 -18.24 3.13
CA ALA A 157 2.97 -19.57 3.16
C ALA A 157 4.14 -19.70 4.15
N VAL A 158 4.89 -18.62 4.39
CA VAL A 158 6.07 -18.63 5.28
C VAL A 158 5.74 -18.23 6.72
N VAL A 159 4.55 -17.67 6.97
CA VAL A 159 4.11 -17.18 8.30
C VAL A 159 4.18 -18.27 9.36
N GLY A 160 3.74 -19.50 9.05
CA GLY A 160 3.77 -20.62 9.99
C GLY A 160 5.18 -20.95 10.49
N GLY A 161 6.18 -20.87 9.61
CA GLY A 161 7.60 -21.06 9.98
C GLY A 161 8.12 -19.94 10.88
N VAL A 162 7.72 -18.69 10.63
CA VAL A 162 8.08 -17.54 11.47
C VAL A 162 7.46 -17.68 12.87
N LEU A 163 6.17 -18.01 12.96
CA LEU A 163 5.46 -18.19 14.23
C LEU A 163 6.07 -19.30 15.08
N ASN A 164 6.45 -20.43 14.48
CA ASN A 164 7.13 -21.52 15.18
C ASN A 164 8.47 -21.07 15.79
N ARG A 165 9.28 -20.31 15.04
CA ARG A 165 10.55 -19.75 15.56
C ARG A 165 10.32 -18.76 16.71
N VAL A 166 9.32 -17.90 16.59
CA VAL A 166 8.97 -16.94 17.64
C VAL A 166 8.49 -17.65 18.91
N ALA A 167 7.65 -18.70 18.76
CA ALA A 167 7.19 -19.50 19.88
C ALA A 167 8.34 -20.22 20.61
N LYS A 168 9.29 -20.81 19.86
CA LYS A 168 10.48 -21.44 20.46
C LYS A 168 11.33 -20.46 21.25
N ARG A 169 11.61 -19.28 20.69
CA ARG A 169 12.38 -18.23 21.36
C ARG A 169 11.71 -17.78 22.66
N ILE A 170 10.38 -17.60 22.66
CA ILE A 170 9.66 -17.22 23.88
C ILE A 170 9.67 -18.34 24.92
N ASN A 171 9.61 -19.60 24.50
CA ASN A 171 9.72 -20.72 25.43
C ASN A 171 11.11 -20.78 26.08
N GLU A 172 12.16 -20.53 25.31
CA GLU A 172 13.54 -20.39 25.82
C GLU A 172 13.66 -19.19 26.78
N ASP A 173 13.13 -18.02 26.40
CA ASP A 173 13.16 -16.81 27.25
C ASP A 173 12.34 -16.97 28.54
N TYR A 174 11.25 -17.76 28.51
CA TYR A 174 10.42 -18.06 29.67
C TYR A 174 11.13 -18.95 30.68
N GLU A 175 11.95 -19.91 30.22
CA GLU A 175 12.79 -20.71 31.13
C GLU A 175 13.86 -19.87 31.85
N TYR A 176 14.20 -18.69 31.32
CA TYR A 176 15.19 -17.78 31.92
C TYR A 176 14.60 -16.57 32.68
N SER A 177 13.36 -16.15 32.43
CA SER A 177 12.77 -14.95 33.02
C SER A 177 11.45 -15.20 33.74
N LEU A 178 11.54 -15.51 35.04
CA LEU A 178 10.41 -15.34 35.96
C LEU A 178 10.14 -13.82 36.14
N ARG A 179 9.34 -13.18 35.27
CA ARG A 179 8.53 -11.95 35.55
C ARG A 179 7.80 -11.39 34.31
N ASP A 180 6.52 -11.07 34.51
CA ASP A 180 5.57 -10.16 33.80
C ASP A 180 5.52 -10.05 32.25
N ASN A 181 6.64 -10.06 31.52
CA ASN A 181 6.64 -9.83 30.07
C ASN A 181 6.20 -11.06 29.24
N GLY A 182 6.15 -12.25 29.84
CA GLY A 182 5.75 -13.49 29.18
C GLY A 182 4.24 -13.57 28.86
N ALA A 183 3.39 -12.98 29.70
CA ALA A 183 1.92 -13.05 29.53
C ALA A 183 1.44 -12.24 28.31
N TYR A 184 2.05 -11.08 28.04
CA TYR A 184 1.73 -10.25 26.88
C TYR A 184 2.12 -10.95 25.57
N CYS A 185 3.31 -11.55 25.51
CA CYS A 185 3.79 -12.27 24.33
C CYS A 185 2.95 -13.53 24.03
N TYR A 186 2.57 -14.29 25.06
CA TYR A 186 1.72 -15.46 24.89
C TYR A 186 0.33 -15.09 24.36
N THR A 187 -0.27 -14.00 24.87
CA THR A 187 -1.58 -13.53 24.41
C THR A 187 -1.57 -13.14 22.93
N ARG A 188 -0.52 -12.44 22.47
CA ARG A 188 -0.38 -12.07 21.05
C ARG A 188 -0.13 -13.27 20.13
N ILE A 189 0.65 -14.26 20.58
CA ILE A 189 0.80 -15.52 19.84
C ILE A 189 -0.51 -16.28 19.78
N GLN A 190 -1.25 -16.38 20.89
CA GLN A 190 -2.57 -17.03 20.89
C GLN A 190 -3.52 -16.31 19.93
N GLN A 191 -3.50 -14.98 19.87
CA GLN A 191 -4.26 -14.21 18.88
C GLN A 191 -3.82 -14.52 17.44
N ALA A 192 -2.52 -14.52 17.16
CA ALA A 192 -1.99 -14.85 15.83
C ALA A 192 -2.32 -16.30 15.42
N LEU A 193 -2.24 -17.25 16.36
CA LEU A 193 -2.64 -18.64 16.16
C LEU A 193 -4.16 -18.80 16.00
N GLU A 194 -4.98 -18.05 16.73
CA GLU A 194 -6.45 -18.03 16.58
C GLU A 194 -6.83 -17.52 15.18
N VAL A 195 -6.18 -16.45 14.71
CA VAL A 195 -6.35 -15.91 13.36
C VAL A 195 -5.88 -16.94 12.33
N GLN A 196 -4.70 -17.54 12.51
CA GLN A 196 -4.16 -18.56 11.60
C GLN A 196 -5.03 -19.82 11.57
N GLN A 197 -5.52 -20.31 12.70
CA GLN A 197 -6.44 -21.45 12.77
C GLN A 197 -7.76 -21.12 12.06
N SER A 198 -8.30 -19.92 12.27
CA SER A 198 -9.53 -19.47 11.61
C SER A 198 -9.34 -19.36 10.09
N ILE A 199 -8.17 -18.91 9.63
CA ILE A 199 -7.74 -18.90 8.23
C ILE A 199 -7.62 -20.33 7.69
N TYR A 200 -6.97 -21.23 8.42
CA TYR A 200 -6.78 -22.61 7.98
C TYR A 200 -8.11 -23.35 7.86
N ILE A 201 -9.04 -23.10 8.78
CA ILE A 201 -10.43 -23.60 8.72
C ILE A 201 -11.15 -23.02 7.49
N TYR A 202 -10.99 -21.74 7.19
CA TYR A 202 -11.55 -21.15 5.96
C TYR A 202 -11.01 -21.86 4.72
N LEU A 203 -9.69 -21.98 4.60
CA LEU A 203 -9.04 -22.70 3.48
C LEU A 203 -9.49 -24.16 3.37
N PHE A 204 -9.66 -24.86 4.51
CA PHE A 204 -10.12 -26.24 4.55
C PHE A 204 -11.59 -26.39 4.17
N ASN A 205 -12.46 -25.50 4.64
CA ASN A 205 -13.88 -25.49 4.28
C ASN A 205 -14.08 -25.12 2.80
N SER A 206 -13.33 -24.15 2.28
CA SER A 206 -13.32 -23.83 0.85
C SER A 206 -12.81 -24.99 -0.01
N ARG A 207 -11.95 -25.87 0.52
CA ARG A 207 -11.54 -27.12 -0.15
C ARG A 207 -12.60 -28.23 -0.09
N ASN A 208 -13.42 -28.28 0.96
CA ASN A 208 -14.44 -29.31 1.14
C ASN A 208 -15.77 -29.00 0.45
N ASP A 209 -15.97 -27.78 -0.04
CA ASP A 209 -17.11 -27.42 -0.90
C ASP A 209 -16.96 -27.95 -2.35
N GLN A 210 -15.96 -28.81 -2.60
CA GLN A 210 -15.71 -29.51 -3.86
C GLN A 210 -16.69 -30.65 -4.14
N SER A 211 -18.00 -30.39 -4.05
CA SER A 211 -19.01 -31.23 -4.71
C SER A 211 -19.05 -31.05 -6.24
N THR A 212 -18.15 -30.23 -6.80
CA THR A 212 -17.80 -30.24 -8.22
C THR A 212 -16.30 -30.52 -8.35
N GLY A 213 -15.99 -31.77 -8.69
CA GLY A 213 -14.61 -32.21 -8.89
C GLY A 213 -13.96 -31.48 -10.05
N SER A 214 -12.84 -30.80 -9.76
CA SER A 214 -11.70 -30.62 -10.66
C SER A 214 -10.55 -30.01 -9.85
N THR A 215 -9.55 -30.84 -9.57
CA THR A 215 -8.13 -30.50 -9.40
C THR A 215 -7.79 -29.17 -8.70
N CYS A 216 -7.34 -29.33 -7.45
CA CYS A 216 -6.40 -28.42 -6.79
C CYS A 216 -5.26 -28.04 -7.77
N LEU A 217 -4.86 -26.76 -7.75
CA LEU A 217 -3.72 -26.15 -8.48
C LEU A 217 -3.96 -25.79 -9.96
N SER A 218 -4.85 -24.83 -10.18
CA SER A 218 -4.62 -23.74 -11.12
C SER A 218 -5.42 -22.55 -10.61
N PHE A 219 -4.74 -21.48 -10.21
CA PHE A 219 -5.35 -20.16 -10.00
C PHE A 219 -5.80 -19.61 -11.37
N THR A 220 -6.70 -20.32 -12.04
CA THR A 220 -7.50 -19.76 -13.11
C THR A 220 -8.61 -19.01 -12.42
N VAL A 221 -8.47 -17.68 -12.36
CA VAL A 221 -9.61 -16.80 -12.12
C VAL A 221 -10.59 -17.06 -13.27
N ILE A 222 -11.49 -18.03 -13.10
CA ILE A 222 -12.69 -18.11 -13.92
C ILE A 222 -13.58 -16.99 -13.40
N MET A 223 -13.34 -15.78 -13.92
CA MET A 223 -14.30 -14.68 -13.82
C MET A 223 -15.63 -15.25 -14.33
N SER A 224 -16.60 -15.45 -13.44
CA SER A 224 -17.94 -15.83 -13.83
C SER A 224 -18.47 -14.73 -14.76
N THR A 225 -18.51 -15.05 -16.05
CA THR A 225 -18.78 -14.13 -17.17
C THR A 225 -20.18 -13.54 -17.16
N LYS A 226 -21.00 -13.83 -16.16
CA LYS A 226 -22.37 -13.31 -16.05
C LYS A 226 -22.46 -11.91 -15.45
N SER A 227 -21.51 -11.49 -14.60
CA SER A 227 -21.52 -10.14 -13.98
C SER A 227 -20.45 -9.18 -14.53
N CYS A 228 -19.41 -9.69 -15.20
CA CYS A 228 -18.30 -8.87 -15.71
C CYS A 228 -18.43 -8.48 -17.20
N LYS A 229 -19.58 -8.74 -17.82
CA LYS A 229 -19.81 -8.54 -19.26
C LYS A 229 -19.66 -7.07 -19.72
N TRP A 230 -19.72 -6.12 -18.80
CA TRP A 230 -19.58 -4.68 -19.05
C TRP A 230 -18.14 -4.17 -18.97
N TRP A 231 -17.20 -4.95 -18.42
CA TRP A 231 -15.84 -4.48 -18.12
C TRP A 231 -14.78 -4.98 -19.12
N ILE A 232 -15.07 -6.08 -19.80
CA ILE A 232 -14.16 -6.68 -20.77
C ILE A 232 -14.57 -6.20 -22.15
N GLU A 233 -14.13 -5.00 -22.53
CA GLU A 233 -14.12 -4.62 -23.93
C GLU A 233 -13.16 -5.56 -24.67
N ALA A 234 -13.70 -6.38 -25.58
CA ALA A 234 -12.91 -7.19 -26.47
C ALA A 234 -12.19 -6.25 -27.45
N LYS A 235 -10.95 -5.88 -27.15
CA LYS A 235 -10.06 -5.26 -28.13
C LYS A 235 -9.41 -6.34 -28.97
N ASP A 236 -9.32 -6.12 -30.28
CA ASP A 236 -8.75 -7.05 -31.27
C ASP A 236 -7.28 -7.44 -30.96
N HIS A 237 -6.58 -6.64 -30.16
CA HIS A 237 -5.23 -6.92 -29.68
C HIS A 237 -5.19 -6.87 -28.15
N ASN A 238 -4.68 -7.94 -27.51
CA ASN A 238 -4.46 -7.98 -26.06
C ASN A 238 -3.06 -7.41 -25.70
N PRO A 239 -2.95 -6.17 -25.19
CA PRO A 239 -1.66 -5.58 -24.83
C PRO A 239 -1.05 -6.21 -23.56
N TYR A 240 -1.82 -6.97 -22.78
CA TYR A 240 -1.39 -7.48 -21.48
C TYR A 240 -0.19 -8.43 -21.59
N ALA A 241 -0.10 -9.24 -22.66
CA ALA A 241 1.05 -10.12 -22.85
C ALA A 241 2.37 -9.34 -22.97
N SER A 242 2.37 -8.24 -23.73
CA SER A 242 3.52 -7.36 -23.88
C SER A 242 3.85 -6.62 -22.57
N ILE A 243 2.83 -6.12 -21.87
CA ILE A 243 2.98 -5.43 -20.58
C ILE A 243 3.57 -6.38 -19.53
N ARG A 244 3.00 -7.59 -19.39
CA ARG A 244 3.47 -8.64 -18.48
C ARG A 244 4.94 -8.94 -18.67
N LYS A 245 5.37 -9.13 -19.93
CA LYS A 245 6.76 -9.44 -20.26
C LYS A 245 7.69 -8.26 -19.97
N THR A 246 7.27 -7.05 -20.34
CA THR A 246 8.09 -5.83 -20.20
C THR A 246 8.29 -5.45 -18.73
N LEU A 247 7.22 -5.51 -17.94
CA LEU A 247 7.23 -5.14 -16.52
C LEU A 247 7.52 -6.32 -15.57
N ARG A 248 7.79 -7.51 -16.13
CA ARG A 248 8.07 -8.75 -15.38
C ARG A 248 7.04 -9.00 -14.28
N LEU A 249 5.76 -8.91 -14.63
CA LEU A 249 4.65 -9.04 -13.67
C LEU A 249 4.53 -10.45 -13.08
N ILE A 250 5.00 -11.46 -13.82
CA ILE A 250 5.03 -12.85 -13.38
C ILE A 250 6.47 -13.33 -13.49
N VAL A 251 7.02 -13.76 -12.36
CA VAL A 251 8.34 -14.40 -12.27
C VAL A 251 8.10 -15.84 -11.83
N ASP A 252 8.68 -16.82 -12.53
CA ASP A 252 8.43 -18.24 -12.29
C ASP A 252 9.01 -18.71 -10.93
N GLU A 253 9.88 -17.91 -10.31
CA GLU A 253 10.29 -18.06 -8.92
C GLU A 253 9.20 -17.50 -7.98
N VAL A 254 8.47 -18.43 -7.36
CA VAL A 254 7.20 -18.31 -6.61
C VAL A 254 7.19 -17.25 -5.49
N GLU A 255 8.31 -16.64 -5.14
CA GLU A 255 8.38 -15.81 -3.95
C GLU A 255 7.88 -14.36 -4.15
N HIS A 256 7.92 -13.76 -5.35
CA HIS A 256 7.66 -12.32 -5.48
C HIS A 256 6.99 -11.90 -6.82
N ASN A 257 5.68 -12.17 -6.96
CA ASN A 257 4.86 -11.46 -7.94
C ASN A 257 4.52 -10.07 -7.38
N ALA A 258 4.89 -9.01 -8.09
CA ALA A 258 4.58 -7.64 -7.70
C ALA A 258 3.36 -7.12 -8.49
N PRO A 259 2.42 -6.41 -7.83
CA PRO A 259 1.32 -5.74 -8.52
C PRO A 259 1.77 -4.84 -9.68
N LEU A 260 0.92 -4.72 -10.71
CA LEU A 260 1.25 -3.92 -11.90
C LEU A 260 1.41 -2.44 -11.53
N SER A 261 0.47 -1.89 -10.75
CA SER A 261 0.54 -0.53 -10.20
C SER A 261 1.87 -0.23 -9.49
N VAL A 262 2.36 -1.17 -8.67
CA VAL A 262 3.61 -1.03 -7.91
C VAL A 262 4.84 -1.12 -8.83
N ARG A 263 4.83 -1.99 -9.85
CA ARG A 263 5.89 -2.01 -10.88
C ARG A 263 5.93 -0.73 -11.70
N LEU A 264 4.78 -0.12 -11.99
CA LEU A 264 4.74 1.19 -12.65
C LEU A 264 5.36 2.28 -11.77
N ILE A 265 5.02 2.31 -10.48
CA ILE A 265 5.64 3.22 -9.49
C ILE A 265 7.16 2.98 -9.45
N GLN A 266 7.60 1.73 -9.36
CA GLN A 266 9.01 1.37 -9.36
C GLN A 266 9.72 1.84 -10.63
N CYS A 267 9.13 1.67 -11.81
CA CYS A 267 9.71 2.18 -13.05
C CYS A 267 9.91 3.69 -12.99
N VAL A 268 8.94 4.43 -12.43
CA VAL A 268 9.04 5.88 -12.30
C VAL A 268 10.13 6.26 -11.27
N THR A 269 10.24 5.58 -10.15
CA THR A 269 11.28 5.91 -9.15
C THR A 269 12.68 5.54 -9.66
N THR A 270 12.86 4.37 -10.25
CA THR A 270 14.16 3.85 -10.72
C THR A 270 14.70 4.54 -11.98
N THR A 271 13.86 4.87 -12.96
CA THR A 271 14.29 5.59 -14.17
C THR A 271 14.92 6.95 -13.86
N ASN A 272 14.51 7.57 -12.75
CA ASN A 272 15.05 8.86 -12.30
C ASN A 272 16.34 8.73 -11.49
N SER A 273 16.65 7.55 -10.95
CA SER A 273 17.97 7.24 -10.40
C SER A 273 19.02 7.01 -11.51
N GLY A 274 18.58 6.77 -12.75
CA GLY A 274 19.44 6.41 -13.88
C GLY A 274 19.55 7.42 -15.03
N SER A 275 18.88 8.57 -14.97
CA SER A 275 18.94 9.55 -16.09
C SER A 275 18.72 11.00 -15.68
N SER A 276 19.57 11.49 -14.77
CA SER A 276 19.98 12.90 -14.82
C SER A 276 21.47 13.02 -14.50
N SER A 277 22.20 13.53 -15.48
CA SER A 277 23.58 13.95 -15.41
C SER A 277 23.75 15.07 -14.37
N THR A 278 24.01 14.72 -13.12
CA THR A 278 24.95 15.37 -12.17
C THR A 278 24.83 14.73 -10.79
N GLY A 279 25.87 14.02 -10.36
CA GLY A 279 26.21 13.83 -8.94
C GLY A 279 25.91 12.46 -8.33
N ASN A 280 26.83 11.51 -8.52
CA ASN A 280 27.09 10.48 -7.51
C ASN A 280 27.52 11.16 -6.21
N GLY A 281 26.56 11.48 -5.35
CA GLY A 281 26.82 12.05 -4.03
C GLY A 281 27.36 10.96 -3.10
N TRP A 282 28.67 10.89 -2.98
CA TRP A 282 29.45 10.23 -1.92
C TRP A 282 29.22 8.73 -1.61
N LYS A 283 28.25 8.05 -2.24
CA LYS A 283 28.10 6.59 -2.14
C LYS A 283 29.42 5.91 -2.52
N GLY A 284 30.04 5.21 -1.55
CA GLY A 284 31.35 4.57 -1.68
C GLY A 284 32.55 5.31 -1.06
N TYR A 285 32.37 6.54 -0.57
CA TYR A 285 33.42 7.34 0.09
C TYR A 285 33.11 7.66 1.56
N GLU A 286 32.12 6.97 2.14
CA GLU A 286 31.61 7.20 3.50
C GLU A 286 32.69 7.03 4.58
N GLU A 287 33.59 6.06 4.42
CA GLU A 287 34.71 5.86 5.34
C GLU A 287 35.76 6.98 5.25
N VAL A 288 36.00 7.51 4.05
CA VAL A 288 36.92 8.63 3.81
C VAL A 288 36.35 9.94 4.35
N LEU A 289 35.04 10.14 4.18
CA LEU A 289 34.33 11.32 4.69
C LEU A 289 34.33 11.41 6.22
N LYS A 290 34.29 10.29 6.93
CA LYS A 290 34.40 10.24 8.40
C LYS A 290 35.77 10.71 8.92
N MET A 291 36.80 10.74 8.07
CA MET A 291 38.16 11.17 8.45
C MET A 291 38.40 12.67 8.27
N LEU A 292 37.49 13.40 7.61
CA LEU A 292 37.63 14.84 7.35
C LEU A 292 36.86 15.67 8.40
N PRO A 293 37.43 16.78 8.92
CA PRO A 293 36.73 17.66 9.85
C PRO A 293 35.62 18.45 9.15
N GLY A 294 34.37 18.27 9.59
CA GLY A 294 33.16 18.94 9.10
C GLY A 294 31.94 18.01 9.06
N MET A 295 30.72 18.53 9.26
CA MET A 295 29.50 17.73 9.11
C MET A 295 29.17 17.55 7.62
N VAL A 296 29.09 16.30 7.15
CA VAL A 296 28.45 15.98 5.88
C VAL A 296 26.94 16.16 6.09
N GLN A 297 26.32 17.16 5.45
CA GLN A 297 24.86 17.19 5.32
C GLN A 297 24.47 15.97 4.47
N GLY A 298 24.06 14.89 5.13
CA GLY A 298 23.59 13.68 4.48
C GLY A 298 22.53 14.03 3.45
N GLN A 299 22.59 13.41 2.27
CA GLN A 299 21.47 13.41 1.34
C GLN A 299 20.23 13.00 2.14
N HIS A 300 19.31 13.93 2.38
CA HIS A 300 17.99 13.59 2.92
C HIS A 300 17.41 12.51 2.00
N SER A 301 17.06 11.36 2.57
CA SER A 301 16.28 10.34 1.84
C SER A 301 15.01 11.04 1.35
N ARG A 302 14.91 11.21 0.03
CA ARG A 302 13.81 11.95 -0.58
C ARG A 302 12.55 11.11 -0.47
N VAL A 303 11.53 11.59 0.22
CA VAL A 303 10.27 10.87 0.37
C VAL A 303 9.43 11.04 -0.89
N THR A 304 8.89 9.93 -1.39
CA THR A 304 7.90 9.93 -2.48
C THR A 304 6.55 9.47 -1.95
N LEU A 305 5.52 10.29 -2.16
CA LEU A 305 4.15 9.97 -1.80
C LEU A 305 3.49 9.22 -2.98
N ALA A 306 3.18 7.95 -2.80
CA ALA A 306 2.37 7.18 -3.74
C ALA A 306 0.89 7.29 -3.38
N PHE A 307 0.08 7.82 -4.29
CA PHE A 307 -1.36 8.04 -4.10
C PHE A 307 -2.16 7.19 -5.09
N PHE A 308 -3.05 6.33 -4.57
CA PHE A 308 -3.93 5.47 -5.36
C PHE A 308 -5.33 6.07 -5.43
N LEU A 309 -5.78 6.44 -6.63
CA LEU A 309 -7.10 7.00 -6.87
C LEU A 309 -8.10 5.91 -7.26
N GLY A 310 -9.06 5.64 -6.39
CA GLY A 310 -10.05 4.57 -6.56
C GLY A 310 -9.72 3.26 -5.86
N GLY A 311 -8.79 3.28 -4.90
CA GLY A 311 -8.53 2.17 -3.97
C GLY A 311 -7.15 1.52 -4.12
N CYS A 312 -6.65 0.97 -3.01
CA CYS A 312 -5.38 0.28 -2.89
C CYS A 312 -5.59 -1.00 -2.07
N THR A 313 -4.93 -2.09 -2.44
CA THR A 313 -4.95 -3.36 -1.71
C THR A 313 -3.80 -3.43 -0.70
N TYR A 314 -3.96 -4.22 0.36
CA TYR A 314 -2.86 -4.47 1.31
C TYR A 314 -1.65 -5.14 0.65
N ALA A 315 -1.86 -5.98 -0.36
CA ALA A 315 -0.76 -6.54 -1.16
C ALA A 315 0.05 -5.46 -1.90
N GLU A 316 -0.61 -4.40 -2.43
CA GLU A 316 0.08 -3.25 -3.01
C GLU A 316 0.86 -2.46 -1.97
N ILE A 317 0.29 -2.24 -0.78
CA ILE A 317 0.94 -1.57 0.34
C ILE A 317 2.21 -2.34 0.76
N SER A 318 2.10 -3.66 0.98
CA SER A 318 3.24 -4.50 1.33
C SER A 318 4.33 -4.50 0.26
N ALA A 319 3.95 -4.50 -1.02
CA ALA A 319 4.91 -4.42 -2.11
C ALA A 319 5.63 -3.06 -2.17
N ILE A 320 4.94 -1.95 -1.86
CA ILE A 320 5.58 -0.63 -1.75
C ILE A 320 6.54 -0.58 -0.56
N ARG A 321 6.14 -1.12 0.59
CA ARG A 321 7.03 -1.23 1.77
C ARG A 321 8.28 -2.04 1.47
N PHE A 322 8.13 -3.12 0.70
CA PHE A 322 9.27 -3.91 0.24
C PHE A 322 10.22 -3.08 -0.62
N LEU A 323 9.70 -2.32 -1.61
CA LEU A 323 10.52 -1.42 -2.42
C LEU A 323 11.22 -0.33 -1.59
N ALA A 324 10.54 0.20 -0.57
CA ALA A 324 11.09 1.23 0.30
C ALA A 324 12.20 0.72 1.24
N GLN A 325 12.32 -0.60 1.46
CA GLN A 325 13.42 -1.21 2.21
C GLN A 325 14.69 -1.39 1.36
N ASP A 326 14.55 -1.44 0.04
CA ASP A 326 15.66 -1.64 -0.91
C ASP A 326 16.34 -0.33 -1.34
N ASP A 327 15.75 0.84 -1.06
CA ASP A 327 16.27 2.20 -1.40
C ASP A 327 17.20 2.79 -0.32
#